data_AF-A0A931UTP3-F1
#
_entry.id   AF-A0A931UTP3-F1
#
_cell.length_a   1.000
_cell.length_b   1.000
_cell.length_c   1.000
_cell.angle_alpha   90.00
_cell.angle_beta   90.00
_cell.angle_gamma   90.00
#
_symmetry.space_group_name_H-M   'P 1'
#
loop_
_entity.id
_entity.type
_entity.pdbx_description
1 polymer ?
#
loop_
_entity_poly.entity_id
_entity_poly.type
_entity_poly.pdbx_seq_one_letter_code
_entity_poly.pdbx_strand_id
1 'polypeptide(L)'
;MLNFEEPPPPPQPEPMPDWLQFLIGAGVVIGGVYVASKVIDALTEPSETPAERRRRALNGVRLGLPAGERFSFPRDFRDEISRAHAWRCHYCGVRTTRTTRRIDHAKSLANGGSNDPRNLVNACDSCNAQKGAMNAGEFVALLRKMMDD
;
A
#
# COMPACT_ATOMS: atom_id res chain seq x y z
N MET A 1 -33.97 84.50 -1.94
CA MET A 1 -33.21 83.75 -0.92
C MET A 1 -33.64 82.30 -1.05
N LEU A 2 -32.81 81.43 -1.62
CA LEU A 2 -33.12 80.01 -1.73
C LEU A 2 -32.78 79.38 -0.37
N ASN A 3 -33.79 78.89 0.35
CA ASN A 3 -33.58 78.08 1.55
C ASN A 3 -33.00 76.74 1.11
N PHE A 4 -31.73 76.52 1.43
CA PHE A 4 -31.14 75.18 1.41
C PHE A 4 -31.50 74.51 2.73
N GLU A 5 -32.45 73.59 2.70
CA GLU A 5 -32.64 72.64 3.80
C GLU A 5 -31.46 71.68 3.81
N GLU A 6 -30.77 71.57 4.94
CA GLU A 6 -29.70 70.60 5.12
C GLU A 6 -30.26 69.17 5.06
N PRO A 7 -29.56 68.22 4.42
CA PRO A 7 -30.00 66.84 4.37
C PRO A 7 -30.01 66.22 5.77
N PRO A 8 -30.93 65.27 6.04
CA PRO A 8 -31.01 64.61 7.33
C PRO A 8 -29.70 63.86 7.64
N PRO A 9 -29.32 63.76 8.93
CA PRO A 9 -28.15 62.99 9.32
C PRO A 9 -28.32 61.51 8.94
N PRO A 10 -27.21 60.81 8.63
CA PRO A 10 -27.28 59.40 8.29
C PRO A 10 -27.82 58.58 9.48
N PRO A 11 -28.53 57.46 9.21
CA PRO A 11 -29.01 56.58 10.25
C PRO A 11 -27.84 56.01 11.06
N GLN A 12 -28.03 55.90 12.37
CA GLN A 12 -27.05 55.26 13.25
C GLN A 12 -26.99 53.75 12.95
N PRO A 13 -25.82 53.10 13.07
CA PRO A 13 -25.72 51.67 12.86
C PRO A 13 -26.55 50.92 13.92
N GLU A 14 -27.41 50.02 13.49
CA GLU A 14 -28.17 49.18 14.40
C GLU A 14 -27.24 48.17 15.09
N PRO A 15 -27.43 47.89 16.40
CA PRO A 15 -26.64 46.90 17.10
C PRO A 15 -26.88 45.50 16.50
N MET A 16 -25.85 44.67 16.58
CA MET A 16 -25.94 43.29 16.09
C MET A 16 -27.03 42.52 16.83
N PRO A 17 -27.98 41.86 16.12
CA PRO A 17 -29.04 41.09 16.74
C PRO A 17 -28.48 39.97 17.64
N ASP A 18 -29.13 39.72 18.78
CA ASP A 18 -28.68 38.73 19.76
C ASP A 18 -28.47 37.33 19.15
N TRP A 19 -29.36 36.90 18.25
CA TRP A 19 -29.26 35.60 17.59
C TRP A 19 -27.96 35.46 16.78
N LEU A 20 -27.46 36.56 16.19
CA LEU A 20 -26.22 36.56 15.42
C LEU A 20 -24.99 36.48 16.34
N GLN A 21 -25.04 37.13 17.50
CA GLN A 21 -24.01 37.00 18.54
C GLN A 21 -23.93 35.55 19.05
N PHE A 22 -25.08 34.90 19.26
CA PHE A 22 -25.13 33.49 19.66
C PHE A 22 -24.55 32.56 18.59
N LEU A 23 -24.83 32.79 17.30
CA LEU A 23 -24.27 31.98 16.22
C LEU A 23 -22.74 32.13 16.10
N ILE A 24 -22.23 33.34 16.24
CA ILE A 24 -20.78 33.62 16.25
C ILE A 24 -20.14 32.88 17.44
N GLY A 25 -20.73 32.98 18.63
CA GLY A 25 -20.26 32.27 19.82
C GLY A 25 -20.26 30.75 19.66
N ALA A 26 -21.35 30.17 19.14
CA ALA A 26 -21.47 28.75 18.88
C ALA A 26 -20.43 28.24 17.87
N GLY A 27 -20.17 29.01 16.81
CA GLY A 27 -19.14 28.69 15.82
C GLY A 27 -17.73 28.58 16.40
N VAL A 28 -17.38 29.49 17.31
CA VAL A 28 -16.07 29.47 18.01
C VAL A 28 -15.93 28.24 18.90
N VAL A 29 -16.98 27.87 19.64
CA VAL A 29 -16.98 26.68 20.50
C VAL A 29 -16.86 25.40 19.68
N ILE A 30 -17.68 25.26 18.64
CA ILE A 30 -17.67 24.07 17.76
C ILE A 30 -16.31 23.93 17.07
N GLY A 31 -15.76 25.02 16.54
CA GLY A 31 -14.43 25.04 15.93
C GLY A 31 -13.34 24.66 16.92
N GLY A 32 -13.39 25.20 18.14
CA GLY A 32 -12.45 24.85 19.22
C GLY A 32 -12.49 23.37 19.58
N VAL A 33 -13.68 22.78 19.74
CA VAL A 33 -13.86 21.35 20.02
C VAL A 33 -13.30 20.49 18.87
N TYR A 34 -13.56 20.88 17.62
CA TYR A 34 -13.04 20.16 16.46
C TYR A 34 -11.51 20.18 16.40
N VAL A 35 -10.90 21.36 16.59
CA VAL A 35 -9.43 21.49 16.60
C VAL A 35 -8.83 20.68 17.76
N ALA A 36 -9.41 20.78 18.96
CA ALA A 36 -8.98 19.99 20.11
C ALA A 36 -9.07 18.48 19.84
N SER A 37 -10.16 18.00 19.22
CA SER A 37 -10.28 16.60 18.80
C SER A 37 -9.15 16.20 17.84
N LYS A 38 -8.83 17.02 16.84
CA LYS A 38 -7.75 16.71 15.88
C LYS A 38 -6.37 16.68 16.53
N VAL A 39 -6.12 17.55 17.50
CA VAL A 39 -4.87 17.54 18.27
C VAL A 39 -4.80 16.29 19.15
N ILE A 40 -5.89 15.93 19.83
CA ILE A 40 -5.96 14.71 20.64
C ILE A 40 -5.70 13.48 19.76
N ASP A 41 -6.36 13.36 18.61
CA ASP A 41 -6.14 12.26 17.65
C ASP A 41 -4.65 12.17 17.29
N ALA A 42 -4.02 13.28 16.90
CA ALA A 42 -2.60 13.32 16.55
C ALA A 42 -1.65 12.98 17.71
N LEU A 43 -2.04 13.29 18.95
CA LEU A 43 -1.26 12.96 20.16
C LEU A 43 -1.48 11.53 20.66
N THR A 44 -2.62 10.92 20.30
CA THR A 44 -2.95 9.53 20.66
C THR A 44 -2.68 8.53 19.54
N GLU A 45 -2.32 8.99 18.34
CA GLU A 45 -1.81 8.12 17.27
C GLU A 45 -0.60 7.33 17.81
N PRO A 46 -0.71 6.00 17.97
CA PRO A 46 0.42 5.21 18.42
C PRO A 46 1.52 5.31 17.36
N SER A 47 2.75 5.60 17.78
CA SER A 47 3.89 5.57 16.88
C SER A 47 4.06 4.14 16.37
N GLU A 48 3.56 3.84 15.17
CA GLU A 48 3.73 2.52 14.56
C GLU A 48 5.23 2.22 14.51
N THR A 49 5.62 1.06 15.01
CA THR A 49 7.00 0.62 14.91
C THR A 49 7.38 0.41 13.43
N PRO A 50 8.66 0.50 13.06
CA PRO A 50 9.10 0.14 11.71
C PRO A 50 8.66 -1.28 11.29
N ALA A 51 8.52 -2.20 12.25
CA ALA A 51 8.04 -3.56 12.02
C ALA A 51 6.54 -3.60 11.68
N GLU A 52 5.71 -2.81 12.35
CA GLU A 52 4.26 -2.73 12.09
C GLU A 52 3.96 -2.05 10.76
N ARG A 53 4.65 -0.95 10.44
CA ARG A 53 4.59 -0.32 9.11
C ARG A 53 4.94 -1.31 8.00
N ARG A 54 6.02 -2.09 8.20
CA ARG A 54 6.46 -3.13 7.27
C ARG A 54 5.42 -4.26 7.15
N ARG A 55 4.85 -4.72 8.27
CA ARG A 55 3.81 -5.76 8.27
C ARG A 55 2.55 -5.29 7.55
N ARG A 56 2.13 -4.04 7.73
CA ARG A 56 1.01 -3.41 7.02
C ARG A 56 1.28 -3.33 5.52
N ALA A 57 2.48 -2.92 5.11
CA ALA A 57 2.88 -2.89 3.70
C ALA A 57 2.88 -4.30 3.07
N LEU A 58 3.45 -5.30 3.76
CA LEU A 58 3.42 -6.70 3.30
C LEU A 58 2.00 -7.28 3.28
N ASN A 59 1.13 -6.90 4.22
CA ASN A 59 -0.28 -7.28 4.20
C ASN A 59 -1.05 -6.61 3.04
N GLY A 60 -0.73 -5.36 2.69
CA GLY A 60 -1.25 -4.70 1.50
C GLY A 60 -0.85 -5.43 0.21
N VAL A 61 0.37 -5.98 0.16
CA VAL A 61 0.84 -6.86 -0.92
C VAL A 61 0.07 -8.19 -0.95
N ARG A 62 -0.47 -8.68 0.18
CA ARG A 62 -1.30 -9.90 0.21
C ARG A 62 -2.77 -9.67 -0.19
N LEU A 63 -3.30 -8.46 0.02
CA LEU A 63 -4.74 -8.17 -0.11
C LEU A 63 -5.14 -7.42 -1.40
N GLY A 64 -4.19 -7.02 -2.26
CA GLY A 64 -4.50 -6.13 -3.39
C GLY A 64 -3.68 -6.28 -4.66
N LEU A 65 -3.01 -7.42 -4.92
CA LEU A 65 -2.30 -7.61 -6.18
C LEU A 65 -3.25 -8.06 -7.29
N PRO A 66 -3.27 -7.39 -8.46
CA PRO A 66 -4.04 -7.86 -9.60
C PRO A 66 -3.57 -9.28 -9.98
N ALA A 67 -4.52 -10.19 -10.11
CA ALA A 67 -4.25 -11.54 -10.60
C ALA A 67 -3.88 -11.47 -12.09
N GLY A 68 -2.85 -12.20 -12.51
CA GLY A 68 -2.47 -12.29 -13.92
C GLY A 68 -1.46 -11.24 -14.43
N GLU A 69 -1.16 -10.19 -13.66
CA GLU A 69 -0.15 -9.19 -14.05
C GLU A 69 1.24 -9.47 -13.45
N ARG A 70 2.29 -9.18 -14.23
CA ARG A 70 3.68 -9.25 -13.74
C ARG A 70 3.94 -8.08 -12.80
N PHE A 71 4.18 -8.40 -11.53
CA PHE A 71 4.45 -7.42 -10.49
C PHE A 71 5.89 -7.52 -9.96
N SER A 72 6.53 -6.38 -9.69
CA SER A 72 7.84 -6.33 -9.06
C SER A 72 7.69 -6.31 -7.54
N PHE A 73 7.99 -7.44 -6.90
CA PHE A 73 7.88 -7.54 -5.44
C PHE A 73 8.95 -6.69 -4.71
N PRO A 74 8.60 -6.06 -3.57
CA PRO A 74 9.58 -5.40 -2.69
C PRO A 74 10.72 -6.36 -2.29
N ARG A 75 11.93 -5.83 -2.07
CA ARG A 75 13.12 -6.65 -1.73
C ARG A 75 12.88 -7.56 -0.52
N ASP A 76 12.20 -7.03 0.49
CA ASP A 76 11.90 -7.72 1.74
C ASP A 76 10.95 -8.91 1.58
N PHE A 77 9.95 -8.76 0.71
CA PHE A 77 9.03 -9.83 0.36
C PHE A 77 9.77 -10.93 -0.41
N ARG A 78 10.63 -10.54 -1.37
CA ARG A 78 11.49 -11.51 -2.07
C ARG A 78 12.43 -12.24 -1.10
N ASP A 79 12.97 -11.54 -0.10
CA ASP A 79 13.77 -12.15 0.96
C ASP A 79 12.96 -13.13 1.83
N GLU A 80 11.67 -12.87 2.07
CA GLU A 80 10.77 -13.77 2.82
C GLU A 80 10.52 -15.08 2.06
N ILE A 81 10.16 -14.98 0.78
CA ILE A 81 9.99 -16.15 -0.09
C ILE A 81 11.32 -16.93 -0.16
N SER A 82 12.45 -16.26 -0.43
CA SER A 82 13.76 -16.94 -0.45
C SER A 82 14.09 -17.63 0.87
N ARG A 83 13.79 -17.02 2.02
CA ARG A 83 14.00 -17.64 3.34
C ARG A 83 13.13 -18.87 3.53
N ALA A 84 11.86 -18.83 3.13
CA ALA A 84 10.96 -19.98 3.18
C ALA A 84 11.48 -21.17 2.35
N HIS A 85 12.21 -20.88 1.26
CA HIS A 85 12.89 -21.87 0.42
C HIS A 85 14.36 -22.13 0.81
N ALA A 86 14.77 -21.76 2.03
CA ALA A 86 16.14 -21.93 2.53
C ALA A 86 17.24 -21.38 1.60
N TRP A 87 16.94 -20.32 0.84
CA TRP A 87 17.80 -19.74 -0.19
C TRP A 87 18.29 -20.76 -1.23
N ARG A 88 17.43 -21.73 -1.57
CA ARG A 88 17.71 -22.73 -2.60
C ARG A 88 16.69 -22.64 -3.72
N CYS A 89 17.15 -22.84 -4.95
CA CYS A 89 16.29 -22.92 -6.11
C CYS A 89 15.29 -24.06 -5.91
N HIS A 90 14.00 -23.77 -6.07
CA HIS A 90 12.93 -24.76 -5.94
C HIS A 90 13.06 -25.89 -6.96
N TYR A 91 13.65 -25.61 -8.13
CA TYR A 91 13.77 -26.57 -9.23
C TYR A 91 15.01 -27.45 -9.13
N CYS A 92 16.20 -26.84 -9.03
CA CYS A 92 17.47 -27.58 -9.05
C CYS A 92 18.21 -27.63 -7.70
N GLY A 93 17.68 -27.00 -6.65
CA GLY A 93 18.27 -27.05 -5.30
C GLY A 93 19.54 -26.21 -5.09
N VAL A 94 20.10 -25.61 -6.14
CA VAL A 94 21.30 -24.76 -6.04
C VAL A 94 21.04 -23.55 -5.15
N ARG A 95 22.07 -23.12 -4.41
CA ARG A 95 21.95 -21.97 -3.51
C ARG A 95 21.80 -20.68 -4.32
N THR A 96 20.84 -19.84 -3.96
CA THR A 96 20.64 -18.52 -4.54
C THR A 96 21.08 -17.42 -3.56
N THR A 97 21.40 -16.25 -4.10
CA THR A 97 21.68 -15.03 -3.36
C THR A 97 20.63 -13.97 -3.69
N ARG A 98 20.75 -12.78 -3.11
CA ARG A 98 19.87 -11.65 -3.47
C ARG A 98 19.96 -11.25 -4.94
N THR A 99 21.10 -11.49 -5.59
CA THR A 99 21.35 -11.11 -6.99
C THR A 99 20.99 -12.23 -7.97
N THR A 100 21.19 -13.49 -7.60
CA THR A 100 20.99 -14.66 -8.49
C THR A 100 19.59 -15.29 -8.38
N ARG A 101 18.77 -14.85 -7.42
CA ARG A 101 17.38 -15.32 -7.29
C ARG A 101 16.44 -14.59 -8.24
N ARG A 102 15.37 -15.28 -8.61
CA ARG A 102 14.11 -14.70 -9.10
C ARG A 102 12.96 -15.29 -8.30
N ILE A 103 11.93 -14.47 -8.10
CA ILE A 103 10.66 -14.97 -7.55
C ILE A 103 9.83 -15.39 -8.75
N ASP A 104 9.62 -16.69 -8.88
CA ASP A 104 8.93 -17.29 -10.01
C ASP A 104 7.55 -17.79 -9.57
N HIS A 105 6.61 -17.80 -10.51
CA HIS A 105 5.27 -18.32 -10.28
C HIS A 105 5.24 -19.83 -10.58
N ALA A 106 4.90 -20.64 -9.58
CA ALA A 106 4.79 -22.08 -9.70
C ALA A 106 3.77 -22.47 -10.79
N LYS A 107 2.56 -21.90 -10.74
CA LYS A 107 1.66 -21.82 -11.89
C LYS A 107 1.95 -20.52 -12.62
N SER A 108 2.34 -20.58 -13.89
CA SER A 108 2.75 -19.38 -14.64
C SER A 108 1.58 -18.40 -14.84
N LEU A 109 1.87 -17.10 -14.95
CA LEU A 109 0.83 -16.10 -15.22
C LEU A 109 0.11 -16.37 -16.55
N ALA A 110 0.85 -16.82 -17.57
CA ALA A 110 0.27 -17.20 -18.87
C ALA A 110 -0.77 -18.32 -18.76
N ASN A 111 -0.62 -19.20 -17.77
CA ASN A 111 -1.55 -20.29 -17.48
C ASN A 111 -2.58 -19.93 -16.39
N GLY A 112 -2.74 -18.65 -16.04
CA GLY A 112 -3.68 -18.20 -15.01
C GLY A 112 -3.17 -18.37 -13.58
N GLY A 113 -1.87 -18.25 -13.38
CA GLY A 113 -1.25 -18.14 -12.06
C GLY A 113 -1.57 -16.82 -11.36
N SER A 114 -1.50 -16.81 -10.03
CA SER A 114 -1.74 -15.61 -9.21
C SER A 114 -0.45 -15.10 -8.56
N ASN A 115 -0.48 -13.86 -8.08
CA ASN A 115 0.60 -13.27 -7.28
C ASN A 115 0.53 -13.66 -5.78
N ASP A 116 -0.30 -14.65 -5.42
CA ASP A 116 -0.41 -15.14 -4.06
C ASP A 116 0.92 -15.75 -3.60
N PRO A 117 1.41 -15.46 -2.37
CA PRO A 117 2.66 -16.03 -1.86
C PRO A 117 2.76 -17.56 -1.97
N ARG A 118 1.64 -18.28 -1.92
CA ARG A 118 1.57 -19.74 -2.07
C ARG A 118 1.89 -20.22 -3.49
N ASN A 119 1.74 -19.35 -4.48
CA ASN A 119 2.10 -19.61 -5.88
C ASN A 119 3.53 -19.13 -6.21
N LEU A 120 4.26 -18.54 -5.27
CA LEU A 120 5.58 -17.98 -5.52
C LEU A 120 6.68 -18.88 -4.97
N VAL A 121 7.73 -19.08 -5.75
CA VAL A 121 8.89 -19.88 -5.38
C VAL A 121 10.20 -19.13 -5.62
N ASN A 122 11.24 -19.50 -4.88
CA ASN A 122 12.60 -19.01 -5.11
C ASN A 122 13.26 -19.84 -6.22
N ALA A 123 13.55 -19.23 -7.37
CA ALA A 123 14.24 -19.87 -8.50
C ALA A 123 15.61 -19.20 -8.74
N CYS A 124 16.57 -19.93 -9.32
CA CYS A 124 17.77 -19.32 -9.88
C CYS A 124 17.48 -18.75 -11.27
N ASP A 125 18.34 -17.83 -11.74
CA ASP A 125 18.20 -17.20 -13.06
C ASP A 125 18.09 -18.22 -14.21
N SER A 126 18.90 -19.27 -14.18
CA SER A 126 18.92 -20.31 -15.22
C SER A 126 17.61 -21.10 -15.27
N CYS A 127 17.15 -21.64 -14.14
CA CYS A 127 15.89 -22.40 -14.10
C CYS A 127 14.68 -21.51 -14.40
N ASN A 128 14.65 -20.28 -13.90
CA ASN A 128 13.57 -19.34 -14.21
C ASN A 128 13.48 -19.06 -15.72
N ALA A 129 14.62 -18.85 -16.38
CA ALA A 129 14.66 -18.62 -17.82
C ALA A 129 14.22 -19.87 -18.61
N GLN A 130 14.70 -21.06 -18.23
CA GLN A 130 14.36 -22.32 -18.90
C GLN A 130 12.90 -22.73 -18.70
N LYS A 131 12.33 -22.53 -17.50
CA LYS A 131 10.92 -22.82 -17.23
C LYS A 131 10.00 -22.00 -18.14
N GLY A 132 10.33 -20.72 -18.34
CA GLY A 132 9.53 -19.81 -19.14
C GLY A 132 8.07 -19.78 -18.66
N ALA A 133 7.15 -20.07 -19.59
CA ALA A 133 5.70 -20.08 -19.33
C ALA A 133 5.16 -21.45 -18.82
N MET A 134 6.00 -22.48 -18.70
CA MET A 134 5.56 -23.78 -18.18
C MET A 134 5.14 -23.66 -16.71
N ASN A 135 4.28 -24.57 -16.27
CA ASN A 135 4.00 -24.78 -14.85
C ASN A 135 5.16 -25.54 -14.20
N ALA A 136 5.35 -25.35 -12.90
CA ALA A 136 6.42 -25.96 -12.12
C ALA A 136 6.45 -27.48 -12.26
N GLY A 137 5.29 -28.15 -12.23
CA GLY A 137 5.20 -29.60 -12.38
C GLY A 137 5.70 -30.08 -13.75
N GLU A 138 5.33 -29.38 -14.83
CA GLU A 138 5.77 -29.67 -16.20
C GLU A 138 7.28 -29.51 -16.33
N PHE A 139 7.82 -28.41 -15.80
CA PHE A 139 9.25 -28.14 -15.84
C PHE A 139 10.07 -29.11 -14.99
N VAL A 140 9.59 -29.49 -13.81
CA VAL A 140 10.25 -30.52 -12.97
C VAL A 140 10.27 -31.87 -13.69
N ALA A 141 9.19 -32.24 -14.37
CA ALA A 141 9.15 -33.47 -15.15
C ALA A 141 10.16 -33.44 -16.33
N LEU A 142 10.31 -32.28 -16.98
CA LEU A 142 11.31 -32.07 -18.04
C LEU A 142 12.73 -32.21 -17.50
N LEU A 143 13.04 -31.56 -16.37
CA LEU A 143 14.38 -31.62 -15.75
C LEU A 143 14.77 -33.04 -15.36
N ARG A 144 13.82 -33.85 -14.87
CA ARG A 144 14.08 -35.26 -14.53
C ARG A 144 14.51 -36.04 -15.78
N LYS A 145 13.78 -35.91 -16.88
CA LYS A 145 14.15 -36.56 -18.15
C LYS A 145 15.55 -36.17 -18.61
N MET A 146 15.89 -34.88 -18.53
CA MET A 146 17.22 -34.39 -18.91
C MET A 146 18.37 -34.85 -17.98
N MET A 147 18.06 -35.32 -16.78
CA MET A 147 19.06 -35.85 -15.83
C MET A 147 19.26 -37.36 -15.97
N ASP A 148 18.29 -38.06 -16.56
CA ASP A 148 18.29 -39.51 -16.75
C ASP A 148 18.93 -39.95 -18.10
N ASP A 149 19.13 -38.99 -19.03
CA ASP A 149 19.78 -39.16 -20.35
C ASP A 149 21.29 -38.79 -20.32
#